data_AF-A0A946S342-F1
#
_entry.id   AF-A0A946S342-F1
#
_cell.length_a   1.000
_cell.length_b   1.000
_cell.length_c   1.000
_cell.angle_alpha   90.00
_cell.angle_beta   90.00
_cell.angle_gamma   90.00
#
_symmetry.space_group_name_H-M   'P 1'
#
loop_
_entity.id
_entity.type
_entity.pdbx_description
1 polymer ?
#
loop_
_entity_poly.entity_id
_entity_poly.type
_entity_poly.pdbx_seq_one_letter_code
_entity_poly.pdbx_strand_id
1 'polypeptide(L)'
;MIRESQNLTRGNFDSVGPDDLALLFDKYDELFFNGNLKREFESRISFKLSKRMTRNGGKCSYYYGTKKYSITIAIVLIFATFRDKHREILVNGIKCRDRLEAMMRIFEHELIHLIEHSIYGKSSCSANRFKELSYRIFGHTGVTHRLVTIDELAR
;
A
#
# COMPACT_ATOMS: atom_id res chain seq x y z
N MET A 1 11.80 6.12 8.99
CA MET A 1 11.23 6.28 7.64
C MET A 1 11.48 7.67 7.06
N ILE A 2 10.91 8.75 7.61
CA ILE A 2 11.03 10.12 7.05
C ILE A 2 12.48 10.65 6.98
N ARG A 3 13.36 10.24 7.90
CA ARG A 3 14.77 10.69 7.92
C ARG A 3 15.68 9.94 6.94
N GLU A 4 15.24 8.80 6.42
CA GLU A 4 16.06 7.91 5.59
C GLU A 4 15.65 7.94 4.11
N SER A 5 14.47 8.48 3.80
CA SER A 5 13.99 8.69 2.43
C SER A 5 14.43 10.06 1.91
N GLN A 6 14.90 10.11 0.65
CA GLN A 6 15.22 11.37 -0.02
C GLN A 6 13.98 12.17 -0.42
N ASN A 7 12.83 11.51 -0.61
CA ASN A 7 11.61 12.13 -1.14
C ASN A 7 10.52 12.34 -0.07
N LEU A 8 10.41 11.41 0.89
CA LEU A 8 9.39 11.42 1.95
C LEU A 8 9.87 12.19 3.18
N THR A 9 10.11 13.49 3.00
CA THR A 9 10.60 14.38 4.08
C THR A 9 9.50 14.96 4.97
N ARG A 10 8.23 14.82 4.55
CA ARG A 10 7.04 15.30 5.26
C ARG A 10 5.80 14.49 4.88
N GLY A 11 4.73 14.59 5.69
CA GLY A 11 3.49 13.84 5.48
C GLY A 11 2.83 14.07 4.10
N ASN A 12 2.67 15.34 3.71
CA ASN A 12 2.26 15.71 2.34
C ASN A 12 3.50 15.91 1.46
N PHE A 13 4.15 14.79 1.12
CA PHE A 13 5.31 14.77 0.23
C PHE A 13 4.95 15.27 -1.18
N ASP A 14 5.96 15.74 -1.92
CA ASP A 14 5.83 16.24 -3.30
C ASP A 14 6.26 15.21 -4.34
N SER A 15 7.13 14.27 -3.95
CA SER A 15 7.63 13.19 -4.78
C SER A 15 7.70 11.90 -3.97
N VAL A 16 7.65 10.78 -4.68
CA VAL A 16 7.94 9.45 -4.16
C VAL A 16 8.45 8.60 -5.32
N GLY A 17 9.41 7.72 -5.05
CA GLY A 17 10.00 6.78 -5.98
C GLY A 17 9.79 5.32 -5.56
N PRO A 18 10.11 4.36 -6.44
CA PRO A 18 10.13 2.94 -6.09
C PRO A 18 11.01 2.61 -4.88
N ASP A 19 12.16 3.30 -4.74
CA ASP A 19 13.09 3.07 -3.63
C ASP A 19 12.50 3.47 -2.27
N ASP A 20 11.59 4.45 -2.25
CA ASP A 20 10.88 4.84 -1.04
C ASP A 20 9.87 3.76 -0.60
N LEU A 21 9.28 3.04 -1.57
CA LEU A 21 8.43 1.88 -1.29
C LEU A 21 9.26 0.67 -0.83
N ALA A 22 10.47 0.50 -1.36
CA ALA A 22 11.41 -0.52 -0.88
C ALA A 22 11.86 -0.23 0.56
N LEU A 23 12.17 1.03 0.87
CA LEU A 23 12.46 1.45 2.24
C LEU A 23 11.25 1.23 3.17
N LEU A 24 10.03 1.50 2.68
CA LEU A 24 8.81 1.22 3.44
C LEU A 24 8.65 -0.27 3.73
N PHE A 25 8.88 -1.13 2.74
CA PHE A 25 8.89 -2.57 2.92
C PHE A 25 9.87 -3.00 4.01
N ASP A 26 11.11 -2.51 3.94
CA ASP A 26 12.16 -2.84 4.92
C ASP A 26 11.74 -2.45 6.35
N LYS A 27 11.12 -1.27 6.52
CA LYS A 27 10.62 -0.84 7.84
C LYS A 27 9.44 -1.67 8.32
N TYR A 28 8.52 -2.07 7.44
CA TYR A 28 7.44 -2.98 7.84
C TYR A 28 8.00 -4.35 8.23
N ASP A 29 8.95 -4.88 7.45
CA ASP A 29 9.56 -6.17 7.73
C ASP A 29 10.29 -6.18 9.07
N GLU A 30 11.05 -5.12 9.36
CA GLU A 30 11.72 -4.92 10.65
C GLU A 30 10.72 -4.84 11.81
N LEU A 31 9.68 -4.01 11.70
CA LEU A 31 8.78 -3.69 12.81
C LEU A 31 7.71 -4.75 13.08
N PHE A 32 7.21 -5.43 12.04
CA PHE A 32 6.05 -6.32 12.15
C PHE A 32 6.40 -7.79 11.90
N PHE A 33 7.47 -8.07 11.17
CA PHE A 33 7.73 -9.42 10.65
C PHE A 33 9.12 -9.96 11.02
N ASN A 34 9.90 -9.24 11.84
CA ASN A 34 11.23 -9.66 12.32
C ASN A 34 12.20 -10.05 11.18
N GLY A 35 12.16 -9.33 10.06
CA GLY A 35 13.04 -9.58 8.92
C GLY A 35 12.67 -10.81 8.06
N ASN A 36 11.51 -11.43 8.29
CA ASN A 36 11.09 -12.63 7.57
C ASN A 36 10.71 -12.36 6.11
N LEU A 37 10.10 -11.22 5.82
CA LEU A 37 9.64 -10.90 4.47
C LEU A 37 10.82 -10.66 3.53
N LYS A 38 11.89 -9.99 3.95
CA LYS A 38 13.10 -9.86 3.11
C LYS A 38 13.72 -11.22 2.84
N ARG A 39 13.90 -12.06 3.86
CA ARG A 39 14.43 -13.42 3.68
C ARG A 39 13.65 -14.22 2.65
N GLU A 40 12.33 -14.10 2.65
CA GLU A 40 11.47 -14.84 1.74
C GLU A 40 11.38 -14.18 0.35
N PHE A 41 11.28 -12.86 0.26
CA PHE A 41 10.83 -12.17 -0.96
C PHE A 41 11.86 -11.25 -1.63
N GLU A 42 13.00 -10.92 -1.02
CA GLU A 42 13.91 -9.87 -1.51
C GLU A 42 14.30 -10.02 -2.99
N SER A 43 14.59 -11.25 -3.46
CA SER A 43 14.93 -11.53 -4.86
C SER A 43 13.72 -11.67 -5.80
N ARG A 44 12.51 -11.67 -5.25
CA ARG A 44 11.25 -11.99 -5.94
C ARG A 44 10.24 -10.86 -5.91
N ILE A 45 10.40 -9.81 -5.11
CA ILE A 45 9.49 -8.67 -5.03
C ILE A 45 10.04 -7.44 -5.74
N SER A 46 9.15 -6.64 -6.32
CA SER A 46 9.49 -5.35 -6.93
C SER A 46 8.43 -4.31 -6.63
N PHE A 47 8.86 -3.06 -6.44
CA PHE A 47 7.97 -1.95 -6.12
C PHE A 47 7.82 -1.01 -7.31
N LYS A 48 6.59 -0.53 -7.53
CA LYS A 48 6.26 0.33 -8.67
C LYS A 48 5.29 1.43 -8.27
N LEU A 49 5.35 2.53 -9.01
CA LEU A 49 4.38 3.61 -8.91
C LEU A 49 3.62 3.70 -10.23
N SER A 50 2.30 3.78 -10.15
CA SER A 50 1.43 3.95 -11.31
C SER A 50 0.85 5.36 -11.36
N LYS A 51 1.14 6.06 -12.46
CA LYS A 51 0.50 7.34 -12.80
C LYS A 51 -0.83 7.18 -13.55
N ARG A 52 -1.21 5.94 -13.91
CA ARG A 52 -2.39 5.62 -14.75
C ARG A 52 -3.47 4.85 -14.01
N MET A 53 -3.21 4.40 -12.78
CA MET A 53 -4.17 3.63 -12.00
C MET A 53 -5.12 4.60 -11.29
N THR A 54 -6.39 4.62 -11.70
CA THR A 54 -7.36 5.64 -11.27
C THR A 54 -8.56 5.08 -10.50
N ARG A 55 -8.60 3.76 -10.28
CA ARG A 55 -9.70 3.06 -9.60
C ARG A 55 -9.31 2.45 -8.25
N ASN A 56 -8.09 1.95 -8.13
CA ASN A 56 -7.60 1.29 -6.91
C ASN A 56 -6.36 2.03 -6.40
N GLY A 57 -6.21 2.13 -5.07
CA GLY A 57 -5.05 2.77 -4.45
C GLY A 57 -3.75 2.01 -4.67
N GLY A 58 -3.84 0.68 -4.77
CA GLY A 58 -2.70 -0.20 -4.98
C GLY A 58 -3.07 -1.49 -5.70
N LYS A 59 -2.04 -2.28 -6.00
CA LYS A 59 -2.16 -3.64 -6.52
C LYS A 59 -0.93 -4.49 -6.23
N CYS A 60 -1.12 -5.62 -5.58
CA CYS A 60 -0.20 -6.73 -5.53
C CYS A 60 -0.46 -7.69 -6.70
N SER A 61 0.58 -8.05 -7.44
CA SER A 61 0.52 -8.98 -8.58
C SER A 61 1.52 -10.10 -8.40
N TYR A 62 1.13 -11.33 -8.76
CA TYR A 62 2.01 -12.49 -8.82
C TYR A 62 2.16 -12.98 -10.26
N TYR A 63 3.40 -13.20 -10.70
CA TYR A 63 3.74 -13.64 -12.04
C TYR A 63 4.16 -15.12 -12.02
N TYR A 64 3.26 -16.02 -12.39
CA TYR A 64 3.49 -17.48 -12.32
C TYR A 64 4.75 -17.95 -13.05
N GLY A 65 5.05 -17.40 -14.23
CA GLY A 65 6.21 -17.82 -15.02
C GLY A 65 7.55 -17.52 -14.35
N THR A 66 7.67 -16.41 -13.61
CA THR A 66 8.91 -16.01 -12.93
C THR A 66 8.86 -16.23 -11.42
N LYS A 67 7.69 -16.61 -10.88
CA LYS A 67 7.39 -16.68 -9.45
C LYS A 67 7.73 -15.39 -8.70
N LYS A 68 7.56 -14.24 -9.36
CA LYS A 68 7.84 -12.90 -8.80
C LYS A 68 6.56 -12.19 -8.39
N TYR A 69 6.68 -11.33 -7.38
CA TYR A 69 5.65 -10.42 -6.91
C TYR A 69 5.95 -8.98 -7.34
N SER A 70 4.90 -8.17 -7.46
CA SER A 70 5.04 -6.73 -7.57
C SER A 70 3.95 -6.01 -6.79
N ILE A 71 4.35 -5.04 -5.97
CA ILE A 71 3.44 -4.10 -5.32
C ILE A 71 3.51 -2.79 -6.11
N THR A 72 2.37 -2.38 -6.65
CA THR A 72 2.21 -1.13 -7.39
C THR A 72 1.29 -0.20 -6.63
N ILE A 73 1.72 1.05 -6.39
CA ILE A 73 0.90 2.07 -5.72
C ILE A 73 0.43 3.13 -6.73
N ALA A 74 -0.85 3.49 -6.68
CA ALA A 74 -1.47 4.50 -7.54
C ALA A 74 -1.19 5.91 -7.06
N ILE A 75 -0.06 6.47 -7.50
CA ILE A 75 0.37 7.78 -7.03
C ILE A 75 -0.58 8.90 -7.45
N VAL A 76 -1.20 8.77 -8.62
CA VAL A 76 -2.17 9.75 -9.12
C VAL A 76 -3.37 9.93 -8.17
N LEU A 77 -3.86 8.84 -7.55
CA LEU A 77 -4.98 8.89 -6.61
C LEU A 77 -4.59 9.51 -5.27
N ILE A 78 -3.39 9.19 -4.77
CA ILE A 78 -2.88 9.77 -3.52
C ILE A 78 -2.76 11.30 -3.67
N PHE A 79 -2.19 11.78 -4.77
CA PHE A 79 -2.06 13.23 -4.99
C PHE A 79 -3.42 13.90 -5.20
N ALA A 80 -4.33 13.27 -5.93
CA ALA A 80 -5.66 13.82 -6.20
C ALA A 80 -6.52 13.91 -4.93
N THR A 81 -6.49 12.89 -4.09
CA THR A 81 -7.30 12.79 -2.86
C THR A 81 -7.01 13.92 -1.87
N PHE A 82 -5.75 14.36 -1.78
CA PHE A 82 -5.32 15.42 -0.84
C PHE A 82 -5.15 16.78 -1.53
N ARG A 83 -5.97 17.08 -2.54
CA ARG A 83 -6.11 18.45 -3.10
C ARG A 83 -7.17 19.26 -2.38
N ASP A 84 -8.29 18.63 -2.03
CA ASP A 84 -9.36 19.26 -1.25
C ASP A 84 -9.18 18.92 0.24
N LYS A 85 -9.07 19.96 1.07
CA LYS A 85 -8.77 19.83 2.51
C LYS A 85 -10.02 19.64 3.37
N HIS A 86 -11.22 19.70 2.80
CA HIS A 86 -12.47 19.75 3.58
C HIS A 86 -13.11 18.39 3.85
N ARG A 87 -12.60 17.31 3.25
CA ARG A 87 -13.16 15.97 3.40
C ARG A 87 -12.26 15.06 4.24
N GLU A 88 -12.87 14.31 5.16
CA GLU A 88 -12.16 13.24 5.86
C GLU A 88 -11.80 12.11 4.89
N ILE A 89 -10.52 11.73 4.88
CA ILE A 89 -10.01 10.65 4.05
C ILE A 89 -9.85 9.40 4.90
N LEU A 90 -10.57 8.33 4.53
CA LEU A 90 -10.51 7.02 5.19
C LEU A 90 -9.92 5.98 4.24
N VAL A 91 -8.81 5.36 4.62
CA VAL A 91 -8.19 4.25 3.89
C VAL A 91 -8.19 3.02 4.78
N ASN A 92 -8.77 1.91 4.31
CA ASN A 92 -8.95 0.68 5.08
C ASN A 92 -9.64 0.91 6.45
N GLY A 93 -10.57 1.88 6.49
CA GLY A 93 -11.32 2.27 7.68
C GLY A 93 -10.55 3.13 8.69
N ILE A 94 -9.33 3.55 8.35
CA ILE A 94 -8.49 4.40 9.19
C ILE A 94 -8.40 5.82 8.59
N LYS A 95 -8.57 6.83 9.44
CA LYS A 95 -8.43 8.24 9.06
C LYS A 95 -6.99 8.55 8.70
N CYS A 96 -6.79 9.11 7.51
CA CYS A 96 -5.49 9.55 7.01
C CYS A 96 -5.42 11.07 7.02
N ARG A 97 -4.39 11.61 7.66
CA ARG A 97 -4.13 13.05 7.81
C ARG A 97 -3.41 13.64 6.59
N ASP A 98 -2.63 12.81 5.90
CA ASP A 98 -1.80 13.21 4.79
C ASP A 98 -1.55 12.07 3.78
N ARG A 99 -0.84 12.41 2.70
CA ARG A 99 -0.48 11.49 1.62
C ARG A 99 0.37 10.32 2.09
N LEU A 100 1.27 10.55 3.05
CA LEU A 100 2.13 9.50 3.59
C LEU A 100 1.31 8.45 4.32
N GLU A 101 0.40 8.86 5.21
CA GLU A 101 -0.48 7.92 5.90
C GLU A 101 -1.36 7.14 4.92
N ALA A 102 -1.96 7.81 3.94
CA ALA A 102 -2.76 7.12 2.93
C ALA A 102 -1.92 6.11 2.13
N MET A 103 -0.72 6.49 1.70
CA MET A 103 0.20 5.60 1.01
C MET A 103 0.58 4.39 1.87
N MET A 104 0.89 4.61 3.15
CA MET A 104 1.21 3.55 4.11
C MET A 104 0.04 2.57 4.27
N ARG A 105 -1.19 3.06 4.44
CA ARG A 105 -2.39 2.20 4.56
C ARG A 105 -2.63 1.36 3.30
N ILE A 106 -2.47 1.95 2.10
CA ILE A 106 -2.57 1.20 0.84
C ILE A 106 -1.47 0.14 0.78
N PHE A 107 -0.23 0.51 1.11
CA PHE A 107 0.90 -0.41 1.08
C PHE A 107 0.70 -1.60 2.02
N GLU A 108 0.24 -1.34 3.25
CA GLU A 108 -0.14 -2.37 4.23
C GLU A 108 -1.15 -3.36 3.63
N HIS A 109 -2.18 -2.87 2.93
CA HIS A 109 -3.17 -3.72 2.28
C HIS A 109 -2.54 -4.63 1.21
N GLU A 110 -1.69 -4.07 0.36
CA GLU A 110 -0.99 -4.87 -0.66
C GLU A 110 0.00 -5.87 -0.04
N LEU A 111 0.56 -5.56 1.12
CA LEU A 111 1.42 -6.46 1.87
C LEU A 111 0.63 -7.66 2.43
N ILE A 112 -0.61 -7.46 2.89
CA ILE A 112 -1.49 -8.57 3.27
C ILE A 112 -1.80 -9.45 2.06
N HIS A 113 -2.02 -8.87 0.88
CA HIS A 113 -2.19 -9.66 -0.35
C HIS A 113 -0.97 -10.53 -0.67
N LEU A 114 0.25 -9.97 -0.54
CA LEU A 114 1.50 -10.72 -0.70
C LEU A 114 1.57 -11.90 0.29
N ILE A 115 1.37 -11.63 1.58
CA ILE A 115 1.49 -12.63 2.65
C ILE A 115 0.44 -13.73 2.47
N GLU A 116 -0.84 -13.37 2.30
CA GLU A 116 -1.91 -14.34 2.14
C GLU A 116 -1.70 -15.21 0.90
N HIS A 117 -1.31 -14.61 -0.23
CA HIS A 117 -1.02 -15.36 -1.44
C HIS A 117 0.18 -16.29 -1.27
N SER A 118 1.24 -15.86 -0.58
CA SER A 118 2.44 -16.68 -0.39
C SER A 118 2.19 -17.95 0.42
N ILE A 119 1.28 -17.87 1.41
CA ILE A 119 0.98 -19.00 2.31
C ILE A 119 -0.09 -19.91 1.69
N TYR A 120 -1.10 -19.34 1.03
CA TYR A 120 -2.30 -20.08 0.61
C TYR A 120 -2.46 -20.24 -0.90
N GLY A 121 -1.56 -19.68 -1.71
CA GLY A 121 -1.62 -19.69 -3.18
C GLY A 121 -2.77 -18.85 -3.78
N LYS A 122 -3.52 -18.13 -2.94
CA LYS A 122 -4.62 -17.25 -3.34
C LYS A 122 -4.83 -16.18 -2.29
N SER A 123 -5.31 -15.01 -2.72
CA SER A 123 -5.65 -13.91 -1.82
C SER A 123 -6.93 -13.20 -2.26
N SER A 124 -7.72 -12.72 -1.31
CA SER A 124 -8.94 -11.95 -1.59
C SER A 124 -9.33 -11.05 -0.42
N CYS A 125 -9.43 -9.74 -0.67
CA CYS A 125 -9.80 -8.78 0.36
C CYS A 125 -11.24 -8.91 0.87
N SER A 126 -12.11 -9.61 0.12
CA SER A 126 -13.48 -9.92 0.55
C SER A 126 -13.53 -11.10 1.54
N ALA A 127 -12.50 -11.95 1.56
CA ALA A 127 -12.46 -13.14 2.41
C ALA A 127 -12.20 -12.78 3.89
N ASN A 128 -12.80 -13.55 4.80
CA ASN A 128 -12.66 -13.34 6.25
C ASN A 128 -11.20 -13.41 6.70
N ARG A 129 -10.42 -14.32 6.12
CA ARG A 129 -9.00 -14.49 6.43
C ARG A 129 -8.19 -13.22 6.14
N PHE A 130 -8.41 -12.59 4.98
CA PHE A 130 -7.76 -11.33 4.67
C PHE A 130 -8.13 -10.25 5.68
N LYS A 131 -9.43 -10.09 5.97
CA LYS A 131 -9.92 -9.10 6.94
C LYS A 131 -9.30 -9.30 8.33
N GLU A 132 -9.21 -10.55 8.78
CA GLU A 132 -8.61 -10.91 10.06
C GLU A 132 -7.10 -10.63 10.10
N LEU A 133 -6.37 -10.98 9.04
CA LEU A 133 -4.93 -10.65 8.91
C LEU A 133 -4.72 -9.13 8.92
N SER A 134 -5.50 -8.40 8.13
CA SER A 134 -5.43 -6.93 8.01
C SER A 134 -5.71 -6.24 9.34
N TYR A 135 -6.71 -6.72 10.10
CA TYR A 135 -7.02 -6.21 11.43
C TYR A 135 -5.94 -6.57 12.45
N ARG A 136 -5.47 -7.82 12.48
CA ARG A 136 -4.50 -8.28 13.49
C ARG A 136 -3.12 -7.67 13.32
N ILE A 137 -2.67 -7.50 12.08
CA ILE A 137 -1.32 -7.00 11.80
C ILE A 137 -1.31 -5.47 11.83
N PHE A 138 -2.32 -4.81 11.22
CA PHE A 138 -2.31 -3.36 11.00
C PHE A 138 -3.48 -2.59 11.61
N GLY A 139 -4.43 -3.26 12.27
CA GLY A 139 -5.58 -2.62 12.90
C GLY A 139 -6.63 -2.10 11.90
N HIS A 140 -6.62 -2.57 10.65
CA HIS A 140 -7.59 -2.13 9.63
C HIS A 140 -9.02 -2.50 10.01
N THR A 141 -9.93 -1.53 9.96
CA THR A 141 -11.36 -1.72 10.25
C THR A 141 -12.21 -1.84 8.98
N GLY A 142 -11.60 -1.64 7.82
CA GLY A 142 -12.20 -1.85 6.51
C GLY A 142 -11.18 -2.40 5.49
N VAL A 143 -11.66 -2.85 4.35
CA VAL A 143 -10.83 -3.46 3.28
C VAL A 143 -10.95 -2.72 1.95
N THR A 144 -11.63 -1.57 1.93
CA THR A 144 -11.78 -0.75 0.73
C THR A 144 -10.78 0.40 0.76
N HIS A 145 -10.04 0.58 -0.33
CA HIS A 145 -9.22 1.78 -0.59
C HIS A 145 -10.13 2.95 -0.98
N ARG A 146 -11.00 3.45 -0.09
CA ARG A 146 -11.86 4.63 -0.35
C ARG A 146 -11.05 5.93 -0.45
N LEU A 147 -10.11 5.96 -1.39
CA LEU A 147 -9.59 7.18 -1.98
C LEU A 147 -10.65 7.73 -2.92
N VAL A 148 -10.71 9.05 -3.04
CA VAL A 148 -11.61 9.66 -4.02
C VAL A 148 -11.14 9.23 -5.40
N THR A 149 -12.00 8.53 -6.13
CA THR A 149 -11.69 8.14 -7.50
C THR A 149 -11.66 9.40 -8.37
N ILE A 150 -10.89 9.38 -9.48
CA ILE A 150 -10.87 10.53 -10.40
C ILE A 150 -12.28 10.83 -10.93
N ASP A 151 -13.10 9.80 -11.13
CA ASP A 151 -14.49 9.93 -11.57
C ASP A 151 -15.39 10.63 -10.54
N GLU A 152 -15.09 10.50 -9.24
CA GLU A 152 -15.78 11.24 -8.16
C GLU A 152 -15.30 12.69 -8.01
N LEU A 153 -14.07 13.02 -8.44
CA LEU A 153 -13.55 14.39 -8.48
C LEU A 153 -14.03 15.19 -9.70
N ALA A 154 -14.46 14.49 -10.76
CA ALA A 154 -14.91 15.09 -12.02
C ALA A 154 -16.43 15.35 -12.07
N ARG A 155 -17.16 15.01 -11.00
CA ARG A 155 -18.60 15.31 -10.82
C ARG A 155 -18.79 16.49 -9.89
#